data_AF-A0A6C0DH15-F1
#
_entry.id   AF-A0A6C0DH15-F1
#
_cell.length_a   1.000
_cell.length_b   1.000
_cell.length_c   1.000
_cell.angle_alpha   90.00
_cell.angle_beta   90.00
_cell.angle_gamma   90.00
#
_symmetry.space_group_name_H-M   'P 1'
#
loop_
_entity.id
_entity.type
_entity.pdbx_description
1 polymer ?
#
loop_
_entity_poly.entity_id
_entity_poly.type
_entity_poly.pdbx_seq_one_letter_code
_entity_poly.pdbx_strand_id
1 'polypeptide(L)' 'MKKTLHKKYNRQLNKDTKNKHSKTKKNTMKGKKEKWETAIEAARATLKETGSLEKAKIALNRQALINARKLFGPIGHI' A
#
# COMPACT_ATOMS: atom_id res chain seq x y z
N MET A 1 -7.75 -50.63 56.06
CA MET A 1 -7.67 -51.02 54.64
C MET A 1 -7.30 -49.81 53.79
N LYS A 2 -6.27 -49.96 52.92
CA LYS A 2 -5.97 -49.28 51.63
C LYS A 2 -6.32 -47.78 51.50
N LYS A 3 -5.35 -46.87 51.63
CA LYS A 3 -4.51 -46.23 50.57
C LYS A 3 -5.29 -45.49 49.46
N THR A 4 -5.02 -44.19 49.33
CA THR A 4 -4.80 -43.39 48.09
C THR A 4 -4.36 -41.97 48.54
N LEU A 5 -3.10 -41.51 48.44
CA LEU A 5 -2.33 -41.09 47.24
C LEU A 5 -3.23 -40.36 46.22
N HIS A 6 -3.02 -39.10 45.84
CA HIS A 6 -1.76 -38.45 45.51
C HIS A 6 -1.95 -36.92 45.48
N LYS A 7 -1.03 -36.17 46.09
CA LYS A 7 -0.90 -34.71 45.99
C LYS A 7 -0.43 -34.37 44.59
N LYS A 8 -1.21 -33.65 43.77
CA LYS A 8 -0.71 -33.05 42.52
C LYS A 8 -1.00 -31.56 42.51
N TYR A 9 0.08 -30.81 42.73
CA TYR A 9 0.18 -29.37 42.64
C TYR A 9 -0.16 -28.82 41.24
N ASN A 10 -0.70 -27.60 41.24
CA ASN A 10 -0.51 -26.49 40.29
C ASN A 10 -0.62 -26.76 38.78
N ARG A 11 -1.45 -25.97 38.09
CA ARG A 11 -1.00 -24.77 37.35
C ARG A 11 -2.16 -24.24 36.50
N GLN A 12 -2.63 -23.05 36.86
CA GLN A 12 -3.05 -21.94 36.00
C GLN A 12 -3.42 -22.27 34.53
N LEU A 13 -4.62 -21.87 34.09
CA LEU A 13 -4.82 -20.71 33.20
C LEU A 13 -6.29 -20.58 32.77
N ASN A 14 -6.84 -19.39 33.02
CA ASN A 14 -8.20 -18.97 32.68
C ASN A 14 -8.47 -19.16 31.18
N LYS A 15 -9.45 -20.02 30.85
CA LYS A 15 -10.03 -20.15 29.51
C LYS A 15 -11.17 -19.15 29.33
N ASP A 16 -10.83 -17.86 29.35
CA ASP A 16 -11.74 -16.81 28.88
C ASP A 16 -11.24 -16.32 27.52
N THR A 17 -11.52 -17.11 26.48
CA THR A 17 -11.37 -16.69 25.09
C THR A 17 -12.40 -15.61 24.79
N LYS A 18 -12.12 -14.37 25.19
CA LYS A 18 -12.78 -13.18 24.64
C LYS A 18 -12.43 -13.12 23.16
N ASN A 19 -13.37 -13.53 22.31
CA ASN A 19 -13.38 -13.23 20.89
C ASN A 19 -13.29 -11.70 20.71
N LYS A 20 -12.07 -11.19 20.59
CA LYS A 20 -11.80 -9.85 20.08
C LYS A 20 -12.14 -9.88 18.60
N HIS A 21 -13.38 -9.56 18.25
CA HIS A 21 -13.69 -9.11 16.91
C HIS A 21 -12.81 -7.88 16.64
N SER A 22 -11.72 -8.08 15.91
CA SER A 22 -10.92 -7.02 15.34
C SER A 22 -11.85 -6.28 14.38
N LYS A 23 -12.37 -5.14 14.81
CA LYS A 23 -12.92 -4.15 13.88
C LYS A 23 -11.75 -3.73 13.01
N THR A 24 -11.61 -4.34 11.84
CA THR A 24 -10.70 -3.90 10.79
C THR A 24 -11.11 -2.46 10.49
N LYS A 25 -10.32 -1.49 10.98
CA LYS A 25 -10.44 -0.10 10.55
C LYS A 25 -10.23 -0.13 9.04
N LYS A 26 -11.33 -0.06 8.27
CA LYS A 26 -11.26 0.34 6.86
C LYS A 26 -10.64 1.73 6.89
N ASN A 27 -9.35 1.81 6.63
CA ASN A 27 -8.68 3.05 6.28
C ASN A 27 -9.27 3.47 4.94
N THR A 28 -10.43 4.12 4.95
CA THR A 28 -10.88 4.98 3.86
C THR A 28 -9.85 6.09 3.78
N MET A 29 -8.77 5.86 3.03
CA MET A 29 -7.95 6.93 2.48
C MET A 29 -8.92 7.75 1.65
N LYS A 30 -9.46 8.84 2.23
CA LYS A 30 -10.20 9.86 1.49
C LYS A 30 -9.36 10.18 0.27
N GLY A 31 -9.82 9.72 -0.90
CA GLY A 31 -9.04 9.66 -2.12
C GLY A 31 -8.39 11.02 -2.34
N LYS A 32 -7.06 11.06 -2.28
CA LYS A 32 -6.30 12.19 -2.78
C LYS A 32 -6.75 12.26 -4.24
N LYS A 33 -7.57 13.27 -4.59
CA LYS A 33 -7.99 13.46 -5.98
C LYS A 33 -6.69 13.51 -6.78
N GLU A 34 -6.42 12.46 -7.55
CA GLU A 34 -5.22 12.40 -8.38
C GLU A 34 -5.33 13.57 -9.33
N LYS A 35 -4.50 14.59 -9.10
CA LYS A 35 -4.42 15.73 -10.01
C LYS A 35 -3.85 15.19 -11.31
N TRP A 36 -4.44 15.60 -12.42
CA TRP A 36 -3.86 15.34 -13.72
C TRP A 36 -2.47 15.98 -13.79
N GLU A 37 -1.44 15.16 -13.97
CA GLU A 37 -0.06 15.62 -14.07
C GLU A 37 0.35 15.66 -15.54
N THR A 38 0.76 16.83 -16.01
CA THR A 38 1.23 16.99 -17.38
C THR A 38 2.65 16.47 -17.55
N ALA A 39 2.99 16.02 -18.75
CA ALA A 39 4.34 15.52 -19.04
C ALA A 39 5.42 16.61 -18.87
N ILE A 40 5.06 17.87 -19.14
CA ILE A 40 5.95 19.02 -18.97
C ILE A 40 6.20 19.30 -17.49
N GLU A 41 5.18 19.24 -16.63
CA GLU A 41 5.35 19.43 -15.18
C GLU A 41 6.26 18.36 -14.58
N ALA A 42 6.05 17.08 -14.92
CA ALA A 42 6.89 15.98 -14.47
C ALA A 42 8.35 16.17 -14.91
N ALA A 43 8.58 16.60 -16.15
CA ALA A 43 9.91 16.88 -16.68
C ALA A 43 10.59 18.06 -15.97
N ARG A 44 9.84 19.16 -15.73
CA ARG A 44 10.33 20.34 -15.02
C ARG A 44 10.68 20.00 -13.57
N ALA A 45 9.84 19.23 -12.88
CA ALA A 45 10.11 18.78 -11.53
C ALA A 45 11.40 17.94 -11.47
N THR A 46 11.55 16.99 -12.38
CA THR A 46 12.74 16.12 -12.48
C THR A 46 14.00 16.92 -12.79
N LEU A 47 13.92 17.90 -13.69
CA LEU A 47 15.05 18.77 -14.02
C LEU A 47 15.45 19.62 -12.80
N LYS A 48 14.47 20.16 -12.08
CA LYS A 48 14.71 20.96 -10.87
C LYS A 48 15.34 20.15 -9.75
N GLU A 49 14.94 18.89 -9.58
CA GLU A 49 15.45 18.01 -8.53
C GLU A 49 16.84 17.45 -8.86
N THR A 50 17.05 17.01 -10.10
CA THR A 50 18.26 16.24 -10.47
C THR A 50 19.30 17.05 -11.24
N GLY A 51 18.93 18.20 -11.82
CA GLY A 51 19.79 18.97 -12.72
C GLY A 51 20.14 18.29 -14.05
N SER A 52 19.63 17.07 -14.30
CA SER A 52 19.97 16.28 -15.49
C SER A 52 18.90 16.40 -16.56
N LEU A 53 19.30 16.93 -17.73
CA LEU A 53 18.44 17.03 -18.90
C LEU A 53 17.99 15.66 -19.43
N GLU A 54 18.87 14.66 -19.36
CA GLU A 54 18.56 13.30 -19.79
C GLU A 54 17.47 12.66 -18.92
N LYS A 55 17.58 12.80 -17.59
CA LYS A 55 16.54 12.34 -16.65
C LYS A 55 15.21 13.06 -16.88
N ALA A 56 15.25 14.37 -17.16
CA ALA A 56 14.06 15.13 -17.49
C ALA A 56 13.37 14.66 -18.78
N LYS A 57 14.14 14.32 -19.82
CA LYS A 57 13.62 13.73 -21.07
C LYS A 57 12.96 12.37 -20.82
N ILE A 58 13.58 11.51 -20.00
CA ILE A 58 13.01 10.21 -19.64
C ILE A 58 11.69 10.39 -18.90
N ALA A 59 11.64 11.29 -17.91
CA ALA A 59 10.42 11.60 -17.17
C ALA A 59 9.31 12.12 -18.08
N LEU A 60 9.64 13.01 -19.02
CA LEU A 60 8.71 13.54 -20.02
C LEU A 60 8.07 12.41 -20.83
N ASN A 61 8.89 11.54 -21.43
CA ASN A 61 8.40 10.45 -22.28
C ASN A 61 7.54 9.46 -21.50
N ARG A 62 7.96 9.13 -20.27
CA ARG A 62 7.22 8.23 -19.39
C ARG A 62 5.84 8.79 -19.05
N GLN A 63 5.77 10.06 -18.66
CA GLN A 63 4.50 10.68 -18.30
C GLN A 63 3.60 10.91 -19.52
N ALA A 64 4.17 11.26 -20.68
CA ALA A 64 3.43 11.36 -21.92
C ALA A 64 2.77 10.03 -22.31
N LEU A 65 3.50 8.91 -22.18
CA LEU A 65 2.95 7.58 -22.44
C LEU A 65 1.83 7.21 -21.45
N ILE A 66 2.01 7.52 -20.16
CA ILE A 66 0.96 7.31 -19.15
C ILE A 66 -0.30 8.11 -19.51
N ASN A 67 -0.14 9.39 -19.85
CA ASN A 67 -1.24 10.26 -20.23
C ASN A 67 -1.94 9.78 -21.51
N ALA A 68 -1.17 9.36 -22.53
CA ALA A 68 -1.72 8.77 -23.75
C ALA A 68 -2.53 7.49 -23.44
N ARG A 69 -2.00 6.59 -22.59
CA ARG A 69 -2.72 5.38 -22.17
C ARG A 69 -4.00 5.69 -21.40
N LYS A 70 -4.01 6.75 -20.58
CA LYS A 70 -5.21 7.20 -19.86
C LYS A 70 -6.30 7.72 -20.80
N LEU A 71 -5.91 8.34 -21.91
CA LEU A 71 -6.85 8.93 -22.88
C LEU A 71 -7.34 7.92 -23.92
N PHE A 72 -6.44 7.08 -24.43
CA PHE A 72 -6.69 6.25 -25.61
C PHE A 72 -6.70 4.75 -25.30
N GLY A 73 -6.42 4.34 -24.06
CA GLY A 73 -6.29 2.94 -23.68
C GLY A 73 -4.94 2.34 -24.07
N PRO A 74 -4.79 1.01 -23.98
CA PRO A 74 -3.57 0.32 -24.34
C PRO A 74 -3.24 0.53 -25.83
N ILE A 75 -2.09 1.14 -26.10
CA ILE A 75 -1.58 1.29 -27.47
C ILE A 75 -1.22 -0.10 -28.01
N GLY A 76 -1.88 -0.53 -29.09
CA GLY A 76 -1.63 -1.82 -29.76
C GLY A 76 -2.75 -2.87 -29.67
N HIS A 77 -3.93 -2.53 -29.14
CA HIS A 77 -5.13 -3.35 -29.23
C HIS A 77 -6.02 -2.77 -30.34
N ILE A 78 -5.74 -3.14 -31.60
CA ILE A 78 -6.55 -2.84 -32.78
C ILE A 78 -6.86 -4.17 -33.46
#